data_AF-A0AAF0YJH9-F1
#
_entry.id   AF-A0AAF0YJH9-F1
#
_cell.length_a   1.000
_cell.length_b   1.000
_cell.length_c   1.000
_cell.angle_alpha   90.00
_cell.angle_beta   90.00
_cell.angle_gamma   90.00
#
_symmetry.space_group_name_H-M   'P 1'
#
loop_
_entity.id
_entity.type
_entity.pdbx_description
1 polymer ?
#
loop_
_entity_poly.entity_id
_entity_poly.type
_entity_poly.pdbx_seq_one_letter_code
_entity_poly.pdbx_strand_id
1 'polypeptide(L)'
;MIIKLEEAREFLRIDDDYADEIIIPLINAIPSYIEVSTGYKCPNDKEAHPVAQNVAKFILLLWFDTQTEDSERLRRTIDSLFTALTLINESNHG
;
A
#
# COMPACT_ATOMS: atom_id res chain seq x y z
N MET A 1 4.16 -2.69 10.24
CA MET A 1 3.46 -1.66 9.44
C MET A 1 4.20 -1.54 8.11
N ILE A 2 3.51 -1.46 6.98
CA ILE A 2 4.17 -1.48 5.65
C ILE A 2 4.75 -0.12 5.28
N ILE A 3 4.06 0.96 5.63
CA ILE A 3 4.49 2.36 5.46
C ILE A 3 4.26 3.12 6.76
N LYS A 4 5.10 4.12 7.05
CA LYS A 4 4.92 5.00 8.22
C LYS A 4 4.04 6.21 7.88
N LEU A 5 3.50 6.87 8.90
CA LEU A 5 2.66 8.05 8.71
C LEU A 5 3.41 9.20 8.02
N GLU A 6 4.66 9.43 8.39
CA GLU A 6 5.52 10.45 7.77
C GLU A 6 5.73 10.18 6.27
N GLU A 7 6.01 8.93 5.92
CA GLU A 7 6.20 8.49 4.52
C GLU A 7 4.90 8.62 3.71
N ALA A 8 3.76 8.37 4.36
CA ALA A 8 2.44 8.52 3.77
C ALA A 8 2.10 9.98 3.49
N ARG A 9 2.36 10.89 4.44
CA ARG A 9 2.19 12.34 4.24
C ARG A 9 3.08 12.87 3.12
N GLU A 10 4.36 12.49 3.13
CA GLU A 10 5.30 12.87 2.06
C GLU A 10 4.82 12.39 0.69
N PHE A 11 4.33 11.14 0.60
CA PHE A 11 3.83 10.57 -0.64
C PHE A 11 2.56 11.25 -1.15
N LEU A 12 1.64 11.60 -0.24
CA LEU A 12 0.40 12.33 -0.53
C LEU A 12 0.62 13.83 -0.74
N ARG A 13 1.84 14.34 -0.50
CA ARG A 13 2.20 15.77 -0.54
C ARG A 13 1.37 16.61 0.42
N ILE A 14 1.19 16.11 1.64
CA ILE A 14 0.47 16.78 2.72
C ILE A 14 1.51 17.28 3.73
N ASP A 15 1.61 18.59 3.88
CA ASP A 15 2.60 19.25 4.76
C ASP A 15 2.11 19.43 6.21
N ASP A 16 0.81 19.28 6.45
CA ASP A 16 0.17 19.42 7.77
C ASP A 16 -0.34 18.08 8.34
N ASP A 17 -0.90 18.11 9.55
CA ASP A 17 -1.40 16.95 10.29
C ASP A 17 -2.94 16.83 10.28
N TYR A 18 -3.67 17.74 9.61
CA TYR A 18 -5.13 17.72 9.60
C TYR A 18 -5.71 16.44 8.99
N ALA A 19 -4.98 15.86 8.02
CA ALA A 19 -5.38 14.63 7.36
C ALA A 19 -4.96 13.35 8.11
N ASP A 20 -4.19 13.44 9.21
CA ASP A 20 -3.67 12.28 9.92
C ASP A 20 -4.79 11.37 10.44
N GLU A 21 -5.90 11.96 10.92
CA GLU A 21 -7.08 11.23 11.39
C GLU A 21 -7.73 10.37 10.28
N ILE A 22 -7.52 10.73 9.02
CA ILE A 22 -7.98 9.98 7.84
C ILE A 22 -6.90 9.00 7.38
N ILE A 23 -5.64 9.44 7.31
CA ILE A 23 -4.51 8.66 6.80
C ILE A 23 -4.22 7.45 7.70
N ILE A 24 -4.22 7.61 9.02
CA ILE A 24 -3.87 6.55 9.97
C ILE A 24 -4.77 5.31 9.81
N PRO A 25 -6.11 5.43 9.80
CA PRO A 25 -6.99 4.28 9.54
C PRO A 25 -6.70 3.59 8.20
N LEU A 26 -6.40 4.36 7.13
CA LEU A 26 -6.08 3.80 5.83
C LEU A 26 -4.79 2.98 5.88
N ILE A 27 -3.71 3.52 6.44
CA ILE A 27 -2.44 2.80 6.55
C ILE A 27 -2.61 1.52 7.39
N ASN A 28 -3.42 1.56 8.45
CA ASN A 28 -3.67 0.40 9.30
C ASN A 28 -4.45 -0.71 8.58
N ALA A 29 -5.31 -0.36 7.61
CA ALA A 29 -6.09 -1.33 6.84
C ALA A 29 -5.32 -1.96 5.66
N ILE A 30 -4.33 -1.25 5.09
CA ILE A 30 -3.56 -1.71 3.92
C ILE A 30 -2.90 -3.08 4.10
N PRO A 31 -2.23 -3.40 5.22
CA PRO A 31 -1.58 -4.70 5.40
C PRO A 31 -2.55 -5.87 5.25
N SER A 32 -3.73 -5.79 5.87
CA SER A 32 -4.75 -6.83 5.75
C SER A 32 -5.29 -6.94 4.34
N TYR A 33 -5.46 -5.82 3.63
CA TYR A 33 -5.91 -5.84 2.24
C TYR A 33 -4.88 -6.50 1.31
N ILE A 34 -3.59 -6.21 1.47
CA ILE A 34 -2.51 -6.86 0.72
C ILE A 34 -2.46 -8.36 1.03
N GLU A 35 -2.56 -8.75 2.30
CA GLU A 35 -2.54 -10.17 2.70
C GLU A 35 -3.70 -10.94 2.09
N VAL A 36 -4.93 -10.42 2.15
CA VAL A 36 -6.10 -11.07 1.56
C VAL A 36 -6.00 -11.15 0.03
N SER A 37 -5.42 -10.14 -0.61
CA SER A 37 -5.36 -10.06 -2.07
C SER A 37 -4.22 -10.87 -2.70
N THR A 38 -3.13 -11.09 -1.97
CA THR A 38 -1.89 -11.67 -2.53
C THR A 38 -1.33 -12.85 -1.73
N GLY A 39 -1.85 -13.10 -0.52
CA GLY A 39 -1.26 -14.03 0.44
C GLY A 39 0.02 -13.53 1.10
N TYR A 40 0.56 -12.37 0.68
CA TYR A 40 1.77 -11.80 1.25
C TYR A 40 1.53 -11.29 2.67
N LYS A 41 2.21 -11.89 3.64
CA LYS A 41 2.19 -11.41 5.03
C LYS A 41 3.33 -10.44 5.25
N CYS A 42 2.99 -9.23 5.71
CA CYS A 42 4.00 -8.29 6.17
C CYS A 42 4.81 -8.93 7.31
N PRO A 43 6.14 -8.95 7.25
CA PRO A 43 6.95 -9.40 8.37
C PRO A 43 6.69 -8.51 9.60
N ASN A 44 6.53 -9.13 10.78
CA ASN A 44 6.38 -8.37 12.03
C ASN A 44 7.68 -7.68 12.47
N ASP A 45 8.84 -8.26 12.10
CA ASP A 45 10.16 -7.85 12.61
C ASP A 45 11.17 -7.48 11.50
N LYS A 46 10.71 -7.35 10.25
CA LYS A 46 11.54 -6.96 9.10
C LYS A 46 10.83 -5.91 8.26
N GLU A 47 11.60 -5.16 7.50
CA GLU A 47 11.04 -4.28 6.47
C GLU A 47 10.26 -5.09 5.45
N ALA A 48 9.09 -4.56 5.07
CA ALA A 48 8.30 -5.13 3.99
C ALA A 48 9.09 -5.09 2.67
N HIS A 49 8.79 -6.02 1.77
CA HIS A 49 9.42 -6.05 0.46
C HIS A 49 9.16 -4.71 -0.27
N PRO A 50 10.14 -4.15 -1.03
CA PRO A 50 9.95 -2.86 -1.71
C PRO A 50 8.71 -2.79 -2.61
N VAL A 51 8.31 -3.91 -3.21
CA VAL A 51 7.06 -4.00 -3.99
C VAL A 51 5.84 -3.82 -3.08
N ALA A 52 5.80 -4.46 -1.91
CA ALA A 52 4.71 -4.28 -0.95
C ALA A 52 4.62 -2.85 -0.43
N GLN A 53 5.76 -2.18 -0.22
CA GLN A 53 5.79 -0.75 0.16
C GLN A 53 5.21 0.15 -0.95
N ASN A 54 5.57 -0.07 -2.21
CA ASN A 54 5.02 0.71 -3.34
C ASN A 54 3.53 0.46 -3.55
N VAL A 55 3.11 -0.80 -3.45
CA VAL A 55 1.70 -1.20 -3.48
C VAL A 55 0.91 -0.48 -2.40
N ALA A 56 1.42 -0.46 -1.17
CA ALA A 56 0.79 0.25 -0.06
C ALA A 56 0.63 1.76 -0.35
N LYS A 57 1.65 2.42 -0.89
CA LYS A 57 1.58 3.84 -1.27
C LYS A 57 0.52 4.11 -2.34
N PHE A 58 0.43 3.28 -3.37
CA PHE A 58 -0.59 3.44 -4.42
C PHE A 58 -2.01 3.15 -3.94
N ILE A 59 -2.19 2.15 -3.06
CA ILE A 59 -3.48 1.90 -2.42
C ILE A 59 -3.88 3.10 -1.57
N LEU A 60 -2.96 3.65 -0.77
CA LEU A 60 -3.21 4.83 0.05
C LEU A 60 -3.66 6.01 -0.82
N LEU A 61 -2.95 6.30 -1.92
CA LEU A 61 -3.33 7.37 -2.85
C LEU A 61 -4.72 7.14 -3.44
N LEU A 62 -5.02 5.91 -3.87
CA LEU A 62 -6.33 5.56 -4.42
C LEU A 62 -7.47 5.72 -3.40
N TRP A 63 -7.23 5.36 -2.14
CA TRP A 63 -8.25 5.44 -1.09
C TRP A 63 -8.42 6.85 -0.54
N PHE A 64 -7.34 7.64 -0.51
CA PHE A 64 -7.35 9.01 -0.04
C PHE A 64 -7.95 9.96 -1.08
N ASP A 65 -7.62 9.78 -2.36
CA ASP A 65 -8.13 10.60 -3.47
C ASP A 65 -8.80 9.73 -4.55
N THR A 66 -10.11 9.55 -4.42
CA THR A 66 -10.89 8.64 -5.28
C THR A 66 -11.46 9.31 -6.53
N GLN A 67 -11.25 10.62 -6.76
CA GLN A 67 -12.12 11.42 -7.65
C GLN A 67 -11.56 11.71 -9.07
N THR A 68 -10.57 10.96 -9.56
CA THR A 68 -9.93 11.28 -10.85
C THR A 68 -10.00 10.17 -11.89
N GLU A 69 -9.90 10.56 -13.16
CA GLU A 69 -9.73 9.67 -14.34
C GLU A 69 -8.51 8.73 -14.20
N ASP A 70 -7.52 9.16 -13.40
CA ASP A 70 -6.31 8.39 -13.10
C ASP A 70 -6.54 7.22 -12.13
N SER A 71 -7.66 7.18 -11.40
CA SER A 71 -7.97 6.11 -10.44
C SER A 71 -8.03 4.72 -11.10
N GLU A 72 -8.58 4.63 -12.31
CA GLU A 72 -8.63 3.38 -13.08
C GLU A 72 -7.24 2.92 -13.55
N ARG A 73 -6.38 3.86 -13.95
CA ARG A 73 -4.99 3.55 -14.31
C ARG A 73 -4.19 3.12 -13.08
N LEU A 74 -4.44 3.75 -11.94
CA LEU A 74 -3.83 3.41 -10.67
C LEU A 74 -4.26 2.02 -10.21
N ARG A 75 -5.55 1.68 -10.30
CA ARG A 75 -6.06 0.32 -10.04
C ARG A 75 -5.34 -0.74 -10.87
N ARG A 76 -5.21 -0.56 -12.18
CA ARG A 76 -4.47 -1.49 -13.05
C ARG A 76 -3.00 -1.65 -12.67
N THR A 77 -2.39 -0.56 -12.18
CA THR A 77 -1.00 -0.58 -11.69
C THR A 77 -0.92 -1.40 -10.40
N ILE A 78 -1.88 -1.22 -9.48
CA ILE A 78 -1.99 -2.01 -8.25
C ILE A 78 -2.18 -3.49 -8.59
N ASP A 79 -3.05 -3.86 -9.53
CA ASP A 79 -3.29 -5.26 -9.93
C ASP A 79 -2.03 -5.93 -10.50
N SER A 80 -1.26 -5.18 -11.30
CA SER A 80 0.02 -5.66 -11.85
C SER A 80 1.05 -5.90 -10.75
N LEU A 81 1.11 -5.01 -9.76
CA LEU A 81 2.01 -5.16 -8.61
C LEU A 81 1.55 -6.24 -7.63
N PHE A 82 0.25 -6.45 -7.46
CA PHE A 82 -0.30 -7.59 -6.73
C PHE A 82 0.14 -8.90 -7.36
N THR A 83 0.04 -9.02 -8.69
CA THR A 83 0.52 -10.21 -9.41
C THR A 83 2.00 -10.46 -9.13
N ALA A 84 2.84 -9.42 -9.22
CA ALA A 84 4.26 -9.54 -8.89
C ALA A 84 4.51 -9.94 -7.43
N LEU A 85 3.73 -9.38 -6.49
CA LEU A 85 3.87 -9.66 -5.07
C LEU A 85 3.46 -11.10 -4.72
N THR A 86 2.41 -11.63 -5.36
CA THR A 86 2.01 -13.04 -5.23
C THR A 86 3.13 -13.97 -5.69
N LEU A 87 3.74 -13.72 -6.84
CA LEU A 87 4.88 -14.52 -7.34
C LEU A 87 6.08 -14.47 -6.40
N ILE A 88 6.38 -13.29 -5.84
CA ILE A 88 7.44 -13.15 -4.83
C ILE A 88 7.13 -14.00 -3.60
N ASN A 89 5.88 -13.97 -3.12
CA ASN A 89 5.46 -14.78 -1.98
C ASN A 89 5.63 -16.28 -2.24
N GLU A 90 5.22 -16.76 -3.41
CA GLU A 90 5.36 -18.16 -3.82
C GLU A 90 6.84 -18.59 -3.94
N SER A 91 7.70 -17.74 -4.52
CA SER A 91 9.13 -18.03 -4.66
C SER A 91 9.86 -18.15 -3.32
N ASN A 92 9.35 -17.52 -2.26
CA ASN A 92 9.90 -17.64 -0.90
C ASN A 92 9.41 -18.88 -0.16
N HIS A 93 8.52 -19.68 -0.75
CA HIS A 93 7.94 -20.91 -0.16
C HIS A 93 8.31 -22.18 -0.95
N GLY A 94 9.14 -22.08 -1.98
CA GLY A 94 9.74 -23.20 -2.73
C GLY A 94 11.22 -23.37 -2.40
#